data_AF-A0A0G0HFA3-F1
#
_entry.id   AF-A0A0G0HFA3-F1
#
_cell.length_a   1.000
_cell.length_b   1.000
_cell.length_c   1.000
_cell.angle_alpha   90.00
_cell.angle_beta   90.00
_cell.angle_gamma   90.00
#
_symmetry.space_group_name_H-M   'P 1'
#
loop_
_entity.id
_entity.type
_entity.pdbx_description
1 polymer ?
#
loop_
_entity_poly.entity_id
_entity_poly.type
_entity_poly.pdbx_seq_one_letter_code
_entity_poly.pdbx_strand_id
1 'polypeptide(L)' 'MDKNNKLNYLKEKLKYYEDKLAKEMIGYRGVIHESAASEIKHDKVMVLRAMVDGLKEEIRNLEL' A
#
# COMPACT_ATOMS: atom_id res chain seq x y z
N MET A 1 -12.00 6.44 19.96
CA MET A 1 -12.59 6.38 18.61
C MET A 1 -13.54 5.21 18.57
N ASP A 2 -14.75 5.41 18.05
CA ASP A 2 -15.74 4.35 17.87
C ASP A 2 -15.23 3.30 16.86
N LYS A 3 -15.56 2.00 17.05
CA LYS A 3 -15.05 0.89 16.20
C LYS A 3 -15.37 1.15 14.73
N ASN A 4 -16.56 1.64 14.44
CA ASN A 4 -17.00 1.98 13.08
C ASN A 4 -16.25 3.18 12.50
N ASN A 5 -15.95 4.20 13.31
CA ASN A 5 -15.16 5.35 12.86
C ASN A 5 -13.72 4.96 12.55
N LYS A 6 -13.13 4.07 13.37
CA LYS A 6 -11.79 3.53 13.10
C LYS A 6 -11.79 2.70 11.81
N LEU A 7 -12.79 1.85 11.61
CA LEU A 7 -12.90 1.00 10.41
C LEU A 7 -13.03 1.83 9.13
N ASN A 8 -13.88 2.86 9.14
CA ASN A 8 -14.03 3.77 8.00
C ASN A 8 -12.71 4.50 7.70
N TYR A 9 -12.04 5.03 8.73
CA TYR A 9 -10.75 5.69 8.56
C TYR A 9 -9.70 4.77 7.93
N LEU A 10 -9.63 3.51 8.37
CA LEU A 10 -8.70 2.54 7.81
C LEU A 10 -9.05 2.18 6.36
N LYS A 11 -10.33 2.06 6.02
CA LYS A 11 -10.79 1.80 4.63
C LYS A 11 -10.46 2.97 3.70
N GLU A 12 -10.63 4.21 4.15
CA GLU A 12 -10.22 5.40 3.38
C GLU A 12 -8.71 5.44 3.17
N LYS A 13 -7.94 5.17 4.24
CA LYS A 13 -6.49 5.10 4.19
C LYS A 13 -6.00 3.98 3.26
N LEU A 14 -6.65 2.81 3.31
CA LEU A 14 -6.38 1.69 2.42
C LEU A 14 -6.56 2.12 0.95
N LYS A 15 -7.71 2.71 0.62
CA LYS A 15 -8.00 3.19 -0.74
C LYS A 15 -6.96 4.20 -1.22
N TYR A 16 -6.52 5.12 -0.36
CA TYR A 16 -5.47 6.08 -0.68
C TYR A 16 -4.14 5.42 -1.05
N TYR A 17 -3.70 4.43 -0.27
CA TYR A 17 -2.46 3.72 -0.56
C TYR A 17 -2.58 2.77 -1.76
N GLU A 18 -3.75 2.16 -1.98
CA GLU A 18 -4.01 1.35 -3.16
C GLU A 18 -3.97 2.19 -4.46
N ASP A 19 -4.55 3.40 -4.47
CA ASP A 19 -4.46 4.32 -5.61
C ASP A 19 -3.00 4.74 -5.88
N LYS A 20 -2.25 5.07 -4.83
CA LYS A 20 -0.81 5.36 -4.95
C LYS A 20 -0.03 4.17 -5.49
N LEU A 21 -0.28 2.98 -4.96
CA LEU A 21 0.38 1.76 -5.42
C LEU A 21 0.07 1.51 -6.90
N ALA A 22 -1.20 1.64 -7.31
CA ALA A 22 -1.60 1.48 -8.69
C ALA A 22 -0.85 2.42 -9.62
N LYS A 23 -0.68 3.70 -9.24
CA LYS A 23 0.09 4.68 -10.01
C LYS A 23 1.57 4.31 -10.14
N GLU A 24 2.20 3.91 -9.04
CA GLU A 24 3.62 3.50 -9.05
C GLU A 24 3.84 2.20 -9.83
N MET A 25 2.84 1.32 -9.85
CA MET A 25 2.87 0.08 -10.63
C MET A 25 2.75 0.32 -12.14
N ILE A 26 2.31 1.49 -12.60
CA ILE A 26 2.28 1.81 -14.04
C ILE A 26 3.71 1.77 -14.59
N GLY A 27 3.91 0.88 -15.58
CA GLY A 27 5.22 0.66 -16.21
C GLY A 27 6.27 0.01 -15.30
N TYR A 28 5.90 -0.43 -14.10
CA TYR A 28 6.80 -1.18 -13.22
C TYR A 28 6.79 -2.67 -13.61
N ARG A 29 7.95 -3.20 -14.03
CA ARG A 29 8.10 -4.59 -14.50
C ARG A 29 9.01 -5.44 -13.60
N GLY A 30 9.45 -4.90 -12.47
CA GLY A 30 10.48 -5.50 -11.63
C GLY A 30 11.61 -4.51 -11.35
N VAL A 31 12.57 -4.96 -10.55
CA VAL A 31 13.78 -4.22 -10.23
C VAL A 31 14.85 -4.48 -11.29
N ILE A 32 15.55 -3.43 -11.72
CA ILE A 32 16.75 -3.49 -12.56
C ILE A 32 17.91 -3.08 -11.66
N HIS A 33 18.71 -4.04 -11.20
CA HIS A 33 19.77 -3.87 -10.19
C HIS A 33 20.98 -3.02 -10.64
N GLU A 34 20.93 -2.45 -11.83
CA GLU A 34 21.98 -1.58 -12.38
C GLU A 34 21.47 -0.15 -12.61
N SER A 35 20.23 0.14 -12.20
CA SER A 35 19.62 1.45 -12.32
C SER A 35 19.08 1.90 -10.98
N ALA A 36 19.76 2.88 -10.37
CA ALA A 36 19.32 3.48 -9.12
C ALA A 36 17.85 3.97 -9.18
N ALA A 37 17.42 4.51 -10.33
CA ALA A 37 16.03 4.91 -10.52
C ALA A 37 15.05 3.73 -10.46
N SER A 38 15.44 2.57 -10.98
CA SER A 38 14.63 1.35 -10.91
C SER A 38 14.59 0.76 -9.50
N GLU A 39 15.69 0.81 -8.76
CA GLU A 39 15.76 0.32 -7.37
C GLU A 39 14.93 1.20 -6.44
N ILE A 40 15.03 2.52 -6.56
CA ILE A 40 14.19 3.47 -5.81
C ILE A 40 12.70 3.23 -6.12
N LYS A 41 12.35 3.00 -7.39
CA LYS A 41 10.97 2.69 -7.78
C LYS A 41 10.50 1.35 -7.21
N HIS A 42 11.36 0.34 -7.22
CA HIS A 42 11.10 -0.96 -6.61
C HIS A 42 10.82 -0.84 -5.11
N ASP A 43 11.71 -0.20 -4.36
CA ASP A 43 11.56 0.01 -2.91
C ASP A 43 10.27 0.74 -2.60
N LYS A 44 9.95 1.79 -3.36
CA LYS A 44 8.70 2.54 -3.20
C LYS A 44 7.46 1.65 -3.41
N VAL A 45 7.46 0.79 -4.43
CA VAL A 45 6.38 -0.18 -4.67
C VAL A 45 6.30 -1.19 -3.53
N MET A 46 7.43 -1.68 -3.01
CA MET A 46 7.47 -2.66 -1.91
C MET A 46 6.93 -2.06 -0.61
N VAL A 47 7.30 -0.82 -0.28
CA VAL A 47 6.77 -0.11 0.88
C VAL A 47 5.26 0.11 0.74
N LEU A 48 4.79 0.53 -0.42
CA LEU A 48 3.36 0.73 -0.66
C LEU A 48 2.57 -0.57 -0.55
N ARG A 49 3.11 -1.70 -1.04
CA ARG A 49 2.51 -3.02 -0.85
C ARG A 49 2.41 -3.39 0.63
N ALA A 50 3.51 -3.28 1.37
CA ALA A 50 3.52 -3.59 2.80
C ALA A 50 2.51 -2.74 3.59
N MET A 51 2.37 -1.45 3.24
CA MET A 51 1.37 -0.56 3.84
C MET A 51 -0.07 -1.02 3.54
N VAL A 52 -0.36 -1.40 2.30
CA VAL A 52 -1.67 -1.92 1.89
C VAL A 52 -1.99 -3.23 2.61
N ASP A 53 -1.03 -4.17 2.66
CA ASP A 53 -1.21 -5.46 3.32
C ASP A 53 -1.43 -5.29 4.83
N GLY A 54 -0.64 -4.44 5.50
CA GLY A 54 -0.84 -4.13 6.91
C GLY A 54 -2.20 -3.51 7.22
N LEU A 55 -2.68 -2.60 6.35
CA LEU A 55 -4.02 -2.02 6.49
C LEU A 55 -5.13 -3.05 6.27
N LYS A 56 -4.96 -3.97 5.31
CA LYS A 56 -5.91 -5.08 5.07
C LYS A 56 -5.98 -6.01 6.26
N GLU A 57 -4.84 -6.34 6.86
CA GLU A 57 -4.77 -7.16 8.06
C GLU A 57 -5.44 -6.47 9.26
N GLU A 58 -5.15 -5.19 9.50
CA GLU A 58 -5.79 -4.43 10.59
C GLU A 58 -7.31 -4.33 10.41
N ILE A 59 -7.78 -4.08 9.18
CA ILE A 59 -9.22 -4.07 8.85
C ILE A 59 -9.84 -5.44 9.14
N ARG A 60 -9.21 -6.53 8.67
CA ARG A 60 -9.70 -7.89 8.89
C ARG A 60 -9.79 -8.21 10.38
N ASN A 61 -8.79 -7.85 11.17
CA ASN A 61 -8.78 -8.06 12.61
C ASN A 61 -9.85 -7.25 13.35
N LEU A 62 -10.28 -6.11 12.79
CA LEU A 62 -11.38 -5.32 13.34
C LEU A 62 -12.75 -5.82 12.89
N GLU A 63 -12.86 -6.48 11.74
CA GLU A 63 -14.11 -7.06 11.24
C GLU A 63 -14.44 -8.44 11.83
N LEU A 64 -13.43 -9.13 12.40
CA LEU A 64 -13.59 -10.32 13.24
C LEU A 64 -14.15 -9.97 14.63
#